data_AF-A0A258SW80-F1
#
_entry.id   AF-A0A258SW80-F1
#
_cell.length_a   1.000
_cell.length_b   1.000
_cell.length_c   1.000
_cell.angle_alpha   90.00
_cell.angle_beta   90.00
_cell.angle_gamma   90.00
#
_symmetry.space_group_name_H-M   'P 1'
#
loop_
_entity.id
_entity.type
_entity.pdbx_description
1 polymer ?
#
loop_
_entity_poly.entity_id
_entity_poly.type
_entity_poly.pdbx_seq_one_letter_code
_entity_poly.pdbx_strand_id
1 'polypeptide(L)'
;MIGDVPVGGGLQGTVPAAVVVQSMTNTDTADAQATIAQVYELWQAGSEVVRITVNSPEAAAQVANIRSGLDALGCNVPLVGDFHYNGHKLLAQYPDCAQALA
;
A
#
# COMPACT_ATOMS: atom_id res chain seq x y z
N MET A 1 8.64 2.55 -10.82
CA MET A 1 8.64 2.96 -9.40
C MET A 1 7.32 2.51 -8.80
N ILE A 2 7.34 2.02 -7.56
CA ILE A 2 6.14 1.87 -6.71
C ILE A 2 6.37 2.83 -5.56
N GLY A 3 5.65 3.95 -5.51
CA GLY A 3 6.12 5.11 -4.74
C GLY A 3 7.56 5.49 -5.12
N ASP A 4 8.46 5.46 -4.14
CA ASP A 4 9.90 5.71 -4.28
C ASP A 4 10.75 4.43 -4.48
N VAL A 5 10.14 3.24 -4.45
CA VAL A 5 10.84 1.96 -4.59
C VAL A 5 11.05 1.60 -6.08
N PRO A 6 12.30 1.40 -6.53
CA PRO A 6 12.59 0.99 -7.90
C PRO A 6 12.30 -0.50 -8.12
N VAL A 7 11.59 -0.83 -9.20
CA VAL A 7 11.29 -2.21 -9.61
C VAL A 7 11.62 -2.36 -11.08
N GLY A 8 12.47 -3.35 -11.43
CA GLY A 8 12.80 -3.70 -12.81
C GLY A 8 14.27 -4.06 -13.03
N GLY A 9 14.54 -4.78 -14.12
CA GLY A 9 15.89 -5.24 -14.51
C GLY A 9 16.80 -4.17 -15.13
N GLY A 10 16.36 -2.91 -15.18
CA GLY A 10 17.09 -1.82 -15.84
C GLY A 10 17.09 -1.91 -17.37
N LEU A 11 17.70 -0.92 -18.01
CA LEU A 11 18.04 -0.93 -19.43
C LEU A 11 19.40 -1.57 -19.66
N GLN A 12 19.70 -1.95 -20.90
CA GLN A 12 21.01 -2.50 -21.25
C GLN A 12 22.14 -1.52 -20.88
N GLY A 13 23.12 -2.01 -20.11
CA GLY A 13 24.23 -1.20 -19.60
C GLY A 13 23.94 -0.44 -18.31
N THR A 14 22.78 -0.63 -17.69
CA THR A 14 22.46 -0.07 -16.36
C THR A 14 22.49 -1.12 -15.26
N VAL A 15 22.60 -0.67 -14.01
CA VAL A 15 22.48 -1.55 -12.84
C VAL A 15 20.99 -1.86 -12.60
N PRO A 16 20.58 -3.13 -12.53
CA PRO A 16 19.20 -3.49 -12.22
C PRO A 16 18.82 -3.05 -10.80
N ALA A 17 17.53 -2.83 -10.55
CA ALA A 17 17.05 -2.68 -9.18
C ALA A 17 17.23 -4.01 -8.42
N ALA A 18 17.39 -3.92 -7.09
CA ALA A 18 17.38 -5.11 -6.24
C ALA A 18 16.01 -5.80 -6.31
N VAL A 19 15.98 -7.10 -5.99
CA VAL A 19 14.71 -7.81 -5.81
C VAL A 19 14.02 -7.25 -4.58
N VAL A 20 12.83 -6.67 -4.78
CA VAL A 20 12.04 -6.02 -3.73
C VAL A 20 11.32 -7.07 -2.89
N VAL A 21 11.49 -6.98 -1.56
CA VAL A 21 10.72 -7.76 -0.58
C VAL A 21 9.42 -7.02 -0.28
N GLN A 22 8.29 -7.68 -0.55
CA GLN A 22 6.96 -7.16 -0.28
C GLN A 22 6.15 -8.12 0.59
N SER A 23 5.12 -7.60 1.24
CA SER A 23 4.20 -8.38 2.07
C SER A 23 2.75 -7.89 1.89
N MET A 24 1.82 -8.56 2.56
CA MET A 24 0.41 -8.21 2.56
C MET A 24 -0.15 -8.33 3.97
N THR A 25 -0.95 -7.36 4.36
CA THR A 25 -1.71 -7.40 5.61
C THR A 25 -2.75 -8.52 5.59
N ASN A 26 -3.18 -8.93 6.78
CA ASN A 26 -4.31 -9.83 6.99
C ASN A 26 -5.36 -9.25 7.96
N THR A 27 -5.17 -8.02 8.44
CA THR A 27 -6.20 -7.25 9.13
C THR A 27 -7.33 -6.84 8.19
N ASP A 28 -8.50 -6.57 8.75
CA ASP A 28 -9.58 -5.93 7.98
C ASP A 28 -9.18 -4.48 7.71
N THR A 29 -9.04 -4.09 6.43
CA THR A 29 -8.70 -2.72 6.05
C THR A 29 -9.72 -1.69 6.56
N ALA A 30 -10.97 -2.08 6.80
CA ALA A 30 -11.96 -1.21 7.44
C ALA A 30 -11.60 -0.85 8.90
N ASP A 31 -10.76 -1.65 9.57
CA ASP A 31 -10.08 -1.28 10.81
C ASP A 31 -8.75 -0.59 10.48
N ALA A 32 -8.82 0.74 10.38
CA ALA A 32 -7.65 1.55 10.06
C ALA A 32 -6.54 1.42 11.11
N GLN A 33 -6.88 1.31 12.40
CA GLN A 33 -5.86 1.28 13.46
C GLN A 33 -5.11 -0.05 13.46
N ALA A 34 -5.82 -1.17 13.34
CA ALA A 34 -5.19 -2.48 13.21
C ALA A 34 -4.32 -2.55 11.95
N THR A 35 -4.81 -2.01 10.83
CA THR A 35 -4.07 -2.00 9.56
C THR A 35 -2.83 -1.12 9.62
N ILE A 36 -2.89 0.08 10.22
CA ILE A 36 -1.72 0.94 10.45
C ILE A 36 -0.66 0.19 11.27
N ALA A 37 -1.07 -0.44 12.39
CA ALA A 37 -0.16 -1.16 13.25
C ALA A 37 0.55 -2.30 12.49
N GLN A 38 -0.20 -3.12 11.74
CA GLN A 38 0.40 -4.23 11.00
C GLN A 38 1.25 -3.77 9.81
N VAL A 39 0.85 -2.73 9.06
CA VAL A 39 1.70 -2.18 8.00
C VAL A 39 3.03 -1.68 8.59
N TYR A 40 2.97 -0.99 9.73
CA TYR A 40 4.17 -0.52 10.41
C TYR A 40 5.08 -1.68 10.86
N GLU A 41 4.51 -2.75 11.44
CA GLU A 41 5.24 -3.96 11.81
C GLU A 41 5.92 -4.62 10.61
N LEU A 42 5.20 -4.76 9.49
CA LEU A 42 5.74 -5.34 8.25
C LEU A 42 6.88 -4.49 7.68
N TRP A 43 6.73 -3.17 7.70
CA TRP A 43 7.79 -2.24 7.29
C TRP A 43 9.03 -2.36 8.19
N GLN A 44 8.85 -2.39 9.52
CA GLN A 44 9.94 -2.59 10.49
C GLN A 44 10.64 -3.96 10.31
N ALA A 45 9.90 -4.98 9.89
CA ALA A 45 10.44 -6.30 9.56
C ALA A 45 11.22 -6.34 8.23
N GLY A 46 11.24 -5.23 7.47
CA GLY A 46 11.97 -5.11 6.20
C GLY A 46 11.11 -5.21 4.94
N SER A 47 9.78 -5.14 5.05
CA SER A 47 8.92 -5.04 3.87
C SER A 47 9.09 -3.68 3.20
N GLU A 48 9.56 -3.69 1.95
CA GLU A 48 9.81 -2.49 1.16
C GLU A 48 8.54 -1.96 0.47
N VAL A 49 7.54 -2.83 0.27
CA VAL A 49 6.20 -2.49 -0.23
C VAL A 49 5.18 -3.31 0.56
N VAL A 50 4.04 -2.71 0.93
CA VAL A 50 2.99 -3.42 1.68
C VAL A 50 1.66 -3.34 0.95
N ARG A 51 1.02 -4.50 0.78
CA ARG A 51 -0.30 -4.62 0.16
C ARG A 51 -1.41 -4.69 1.21
N ILE A 52 -2.54 -4.04 0.93
CA ILE A 52 -3.77 -4.08 1.73
C ILE A 52 -4.94 -4.47 0.82
N THR A 53 -5.92 -5.21 1.34
CA THR A 53 -7.14 -5.51 0.56
C THR A 53 -8.04 -4.27 0.47
N VAL A 54 -8.64 -4.02 -0.69
CA VAL A 54 -9.62 -2.94 -0.88
C VAL A 54 -10.84 -3.55 -1.56
N ASN A 55 -11.65 -4.22 -0.76
CA ASN A 55 -12.74 -5.09 -1.19
C ASN A 55 -14.15 -4.50 -0.97
N SER A 56 -14.28 -3.48 -0.11
CA SER A 56 -15.55 -2.85 0.23
C SER A 56 -15.47 -1.31 0.26
N PRO A 57 -16.62 -0.60 0.24
CA PRO A 57 -16.67 0.84 0.46
C PRO A 57 -16.06 1.27 1.80
N GLU A 58 -16.25 0.48 2.86
CA GLU A 58 -15.68 0.75 4.19
C GLU A 58 -14.15 0.64 4.19
N ALA A 59 -13.61 -0.39 3.54
CA ALA A 59 -12.16 -0.54 3.35
C ALA A 59 -11.59 0.63 2.53
N ALA A 60 -12.23 0.97 1.40
CA ALA A 60 -11.80 2.07 0.54
C ALA A 60 -11.81 3.42 1.28
N ALA A 61 -12.82 3.67 2.12
CA ALA A 61 -12.92 4.89 2.92
C ALA A 61 -11.78 5.05 3.94
N GLN A 62 -11.13 3.96 4.35
CA GLN A 62 -10.04 4.00 5.33
C GLN A 62 -8.64 4.12 4.74
N VAL A 63 -8.43 3.87 3.45
CA VAL A 63 -7.08 3.86 2.85
C VAL A 63 -6.35 5.20 3.05
N ALA A 64 -7.03 6.34 2.89
CA ALA A 64 -6.44 7.66 3.13
C ALA A 64 -6.11 7.92 4.61
N ASN A 65 -6.93 7.41 5.54
CA ASN A 65 -6.67 7.49 6.97
C ASN A 65 -5.48 6.60 7.36
N ILE A 66 -5.37 5.41 6.77
CA ILE A 66 -4.24 4.50 6.97
C ILE A 66 -2.95 5.16 6.50
N ARG A 67 -2.93 5.72 5.28
CA ARG A 67 -1.79 6.47 4.75
C ARG A 67 -1.38 7.62 5.70
N SER A 68 -2.34 8.45 6.10
CA SER A 68 -2.09 9.57 7.03
C SER A 68 -1.54 9.11 8.39
N GLY A 69 -2.04 8.00 8.92
CA GLY A 69 -1.55 7.41 10.17
C GLY A 69 -0.12 6.90 10.05
N LEU A 70 0.23 6.25 8.94
CA LEU A 70 1.59 5.80 8.66
C LEU A 70 2.55 6.99 8.47
N ASP A 71 2.10 8.06 7.80
CA ASP A 71 2.90 9.29 7.64
C ASP A 71 3.19 9.95 9.00
N ALA A 72 2.21 9.98 9.90
CA ALA A 72 2.39 10.47 11.26
C ALA A 72 3.40 9.63 12.08
N LEU A 73 3.59 8.36 11.73
CA LEU A 73 4.61 7.47 12.30
C LEU A 73 5.97 7.54 11.58
N GLY A 74 6.09 8.38 10.53
CA GLY A 74 7.28 8.44 9.68
C GLY A 74 7.51 7.19 8.82
N CYS A 75 6.46 6.38 8.62
CA CYS A 75 6.51 5.14 7.84
C CYS A 75 6.13 5.41 6.39
N ASN A 76 7.11 5.67 5.53
CA ASN A 76 6.86 6.01 4.12
C ASN A 76 6.73 4.79 3.19
N VAL A 77 6.42 3.60 3.73
CA VAL A 77 6.31 2.38 2.91
C VAL A 77 5.20 2.54 1.85
N PRO A 78 5.45 2.26 0.57
CA PRO A 78 4.42 2.26 -0.47
C PRO A 78 3.28 1.29 -0.16
N LEU A 79 2.04 1.79 -0.29
CA LEU A 79 0.82 1.00 -0.14
C LEU A 79 0.29 0.57 -1.50
N VAL A 80 0.02 -0.73 -1.66
CA VAL A 80 -0.63 -1.30 -2.85
C VAL A 80 -2.04 -1.77 -2.48
N GLY A 81 -3.04 -1.36 -3.25
CA GLY A 81 -4.42 -1.82 -3.09
C GLY A 81 -4.69 -3.11 -3.87
N ASP A 82 -5.15 -4.16 -3.20
CA ASP A 82 -5.60 -5.40 -3.82
C ASP A 82 -7.12 -5.35 -4.05
N PHE A 83 -7.55 -5.29 -5.32
CA PHE A 83 -8.94 -5.11 -5.71
C PHE A 83 -9.47 -6.32 -6.48
N HIS A 84 -10.58 -6.91 -6.03
CA HIS A 84 -11.24 -8.01 -6.73
C HIS A 84 -12.67 -7.61 -7.13
N TYR A 85 -13.05 -7.82 -8.39
CA TYR A 85 -14.37 -7.58 -8.99
C TYR A 85 -14.86 -6.11 -9.06
N ASN A 86 -14.73 -5.33 -7.99
CA ASN A 86 -15.38 -4.02 -7.83
C ASN A 86 -14.42 -2.82 -7.80
N GLY A 87 -13.12 -3.02 -8.04
CA GLY A 87 -12.11 -1.96 -7.93
C GLY A 87 -12.42 -0.69 -8.74
N HIS A 88 -12.94 -0.83 -9.95
CA HIS A 88 -13.34 0.33 -10.77
C HIS A 88 -14.45 1.19 -10.11
N LYS A 89 -15.36 0.58 -9.33
CA LYS A 89 -16.41 1.30 -8.60
C LYS A 89 -15.82 1.99 -7.37
N LEU A 90 -14.99 1.27 -6.61
CA LEU A 90 -14.37 1.80 -5.41
C LEU A 90 -13.45 2.99 -5.73
N LEU A 91 -12.60 2.86 -6.75
CA LEU A 91 -11.70 3.95 -7.18
C LEU A 91 -12.47 5.18 -7.69
N ALA A 92 -13.63 4.98 -8.34
CA ALA A 92 -14.46 6.09 -8.81
C ALA A 92 -15.21 6.80 -7.66
N GLN A 93 -15.65 6.05 -6.64
CA GLN A 93 -16.42 6.59 -5.51
C GLN A 93 -15.53 7.18 -4.41
N TYR A 94 -14.31 6.66 -4.27
CA TYR A 94 -13.34 7.05 -3.24
C TYR A 94 -12.04 7.54 -3.89
N PRO A 95 -12.01 8.75 -4.49
CA PRO A 95 -10.83 9.27 -5.18
C PRO A 95 -9.62 9.41 -4.24
N ASP A 96 -9.85 9.70 -2.95
CA ASP A 96 -8.78 9.81 -1.95
C ASP A 96 -8.12 8.45 -1.67
N CYS A 97 -8.87 7.34 -1.80
CA CYS A 97 -8.29 5.99 -1.78
C CYS A 97 -7.30 5.82 -2.93
N ALA A 98 -7.66 6.25 -4.14
CA ALA A 98 -6.79 6.14 -5.30
C ALA A 98 -5.52 6.98 -5.15
N GLN A 99 -5.63 8.18 -4.58
CA GLN A 99 -4.51 9.09 -4.36
C GLN A 99 -3.56 8.63 -3.24
N ALA A 100 -4.09 7.94 -2.22
CA ALA A 100 -3.32 7.47 -1.07
C ALA A 100 -2.50 6.20 -1.36
N LEU A 101 -2.83 5.46 -2.42
CA LEU A 101 -2.03 4.34 -2.91
C LEU A 101 -0.83 4.85 -3.72
N ALA A 102 0.26 4.09 -3.70
CA ALA A 102 1.56 4.46 -4.25
C ALA A 102 1.81 3.98 -5.69
#